data_AF-A0A7C1UC43-F1
#
_entry.id   AF-A0A7C1UC43-F1
#
_cell.length_a   1.000
_cell.length_b   1.000
_cell.length_c   1.000
_cell.angle_alpha   90.00
_cell.angle_beta   90.00
_cell.angle_gamma   90.00
#
_symmetry.space_group_name_H-M   'P 1'
#
loop_
_entity.id
_entity.type
_entity.pdbx_description
1 polymer ?
#
loop_
_entity_poly.entity_id
_entity_poly.type
_entity_poly.pdbx_seq_one_letter_code
_entity_poly.pdbx_strand_id
1 'polypeptide(L)'
;IPDPDLGLRAQWMRGTWGINWKPVDTDNGKAETLSIDPFLHQIKEVKTIDYIQVHLNESYTGSPVHLGPHDLLESFWQGDTDRNGNPVNLVVPRKDSGVDPFLNLLLRVRAAGLKTQVYVNCSNMLLRWKSGRRVPPPKAHPDITERWKNWCDTNAQAQAFINSRHYHSDVNWPERHYMFCYAEFVLKQYAVRYGDRIDAWLFDSGRMMYQYNGDSRSSGILDEQRLYQAFTNAVHAGNPDAAVAFNNGQGSGDMVNNPWAPATLFDDYMFGHPFAGGKHLGDHPKNYFSLIWLADRNGYVHTRDGKMQTWDDMVVGHFDPPMSTSGWNRGKNPALTDEEFVDWYSTAILGGGAVSLGMPLRSTNDWDNLLAADWALQQVRLLDAYLVENQSPDAPNWARQETVLPSAHAGQAYCHTLTDGVDFWSPGGGGITSLSTVARGTPPAWLAISQSKSEPGTWILSGTPTETEPTQYTFRIRAKDSTGRTDRTVELQVLTN
;
A
#
# COMPACT_ATOMS: atom_id res chain seq x y z
N ILE A 1 -15.78 3.93 -22.22
CA ILE A 1 -15.96 5.10 -21.32
C ILE A 1 -15.10 4.80 -20.11
N PRO A 2 -14.13 5.68 -19.78
CA PRO A 2 -13.31 5.54 -18.58
C PRO A 2 -14.19 5.49 -17.33
N ASP A 3 -13.71 4.81 -16.29
CA ASP A 3 -14.38 4.76 -15.00
C ASP A 3 -14.52 6.19 -14.42
N PRO A 4 -15.72 6.65 -14.04
CA PRO A 4 -15.91 7.98 -13.46
C PRO A 4 -15.14 8.19 -12.14
N ASP A 5 -14.79 7.11 -11.43
CA ASP A 5 -14.07 7.18 -10.15
C ASP A 5 -12.55 7.02 -10.32
N LEU A 6 -12.06 6.96 -11.58
CA LEU A 6 -10.63 6.88 -11.89
C LEU A 6 -9.89 8.07 -11.27
N GLY A 7 -8.90 7.76 -10.42
CA GLY A 7 -8.12 8.74 -9.67
C GLY A 7 -8.82 9.31 -8.45
N LEU A 8 -10.15 9.44 -8.45
CA LEU A 8 -10.92 9.94 -7.29
C LEU A 8 -10.78 9.04 -6.05
N ARG A 9 -10.74 7.71 -6.25
CA ARG A 9 -10.47 6.77 -5.16
C ARG A 9 -9.07 6.86 -4.56
N ALA A 10 -8.11 7.46 -5.29
CA ALA A 10 -6.78 7.76 -4.78
C ALA A 10 -6.67 9.16 -4.16
N GLN A 11 -7.77 9.91 -4.02
CA GLN A 11 -7.71 11.29 -3.51
C GLN A 11 -7.08 11.39 -2.11
N TRP A 12 -7.25 10.36 -1.29
CA TRP A 12 -6.62 10.28 0.03
C TRP A 12 -5.09 10.24 -0.05
N MET A 13 -4.49 9.84 -1.18
CA MET A 13 -3.04 9.83 -1.35
C MET A 13 -2.46 11.24 -1.50
N ARG A 14 -3.26 12.24 -1.89
CA ARG A 14 -2.74 13.58 -2.13
C ARG A 14 -2.24 14.22 -0.85
N GLY A 15 -0.96 14.59 -0.85
CA GLY A 15 -0.27 15.17 0.30
C GLY A 15 -0.02 14.16 1.41
N THR A 16 0.13 12.87 1.07
CA THR A 16 0.44 11.82 2.04
C THR A 16 1.77 11.15 1.76
N TRP A 17 2.27 10.41 2.73
CA TRP A 17 3.45 9.58 2.54
C TRP A 17 3.40 8.29 3.35
N GLY A 18 4.12 7.30 2.86
CA GLY A 18 4.20 5.98 3.47
C GLY A 18 5.58 5.36 3.36
N ILE A 19 5.70 4.19 3.97
CA ILE A 19 6.93 3.40 4.00
C ILE A 19 6.68 2.01 3.45
N ASN A 20 7.59 1.53 2.60
CA ASN A 20 7.62 0.16 2.10
C ASN A 20 8.39 -0.76 3.05
N TRP A 21 7.65 -1.59 3.80
CA TRP A 21 8.20 -2.62 4.67
C TRP A 21 8.24 -3.96 3.94
N LYS A 22 9.45 -4.42 3.62
CA LYS A 22 9.65 -5.55 2.69
C LYS A 22 10.72 -6.54 3.17
N PRO A 23 10.31 -7.54 3.97
CA PRO A 23 11.05 -8.78 4.13
C PRO A 23 11.15 -9.56 2.80
N VAL A 24 12.08 -10.52 2.72
CA VAL A 24 12.30 -11.42 1.58
C VAL A 24 12.57 -12.84 2.08
N ASP A 25 12.64 -13.80 1.16
CA ASP A 25 12.85 -15.22 1.47
C ASP A 25 11.71 -15.78 2.35
N THR A 26 10.48 -15.45 1.99
CA THR A 26 9.25 -15.78 2.73
C THR A 26 8.65 -17.14 2.36
N ASP A 27 9.26 -17.83 1.40
CA ASP A 27 8.87 -19.16 0.92
C ASP A 27 8.99 -20.28 1.97
N ASN A 28 8.49 -21.45 1.60
CA ASN A 28 8.75 -22.71 2.29
C ASN A 28 8.39 -22.71 3.78
N GLY A 29 7.28 -22.06 4.10
CA GLY A 29 6.71 -21.97 5.45
C GLY A 29 7.37 -20.91 6.34
N LYS A 30 8.41 -20.20 5.86
CA LYS A 30 9.09 -19.20 6.69
C LYS A 30 8.13 -18.09 7.11
N ALA A 31 7.27 -17.62 6.19
CA ALA A 31 6.24 -16.57 6.42
C ALA A 31 5.34 -16.80 7.65
N GLU A 32 5.17 -18.03 8.11
CA GLU A 32 4.22 -18.41 9.16
C GLU A 32 4.53 -17.78 10.52
N THR A 33 5.75 -17.29 10.75
CA THR A 33 6.15 -16.59 11.99
C THR A 33 6.33 -15.08 11.83
N LEU A 34 6.01 -14.52 10.66
CA LEU A 34 6.24 -13.11 10.36
C LEU A 34 5.41 -12.20 11.28
N SER A 35 6.04 -11.18 11.87
CA SER A 35 5.33 -10.11 12.57
C SER A 35 5.91 -8.74 12.22
N ILE A 36 5.00 -7.78 12.01
CA ILE A 36 5.33 -6.37 11.78
C ILE A 36 5.33 -5.55 13.09
N ASP A 37 4.84 -6.13 14.21
CA ASP A 37 4.67 -5.42 15.48
C ASP A 37 5.96 -4.73 15.99
N PRO A 38 7.15 -5.36 15.92
CA PRO A 38 8.39 -4.69 16.32
C PRO A 38 8.69 -3.44 15.50
N PHE A 39 8.41 -3.48 14.19
CA PHE A 39 8.60 -2.34 13.29
C PHE A 39 7.59 -1.22 13.59
N LEU A 40 6.31 -1.55 13.78
CA LEU A 40 5.28 -0.58 14.15
C LEU A 40 5.59 0.09 15.49
N HIS A 41 6.15 -0.66 16.45
CA HIS A 41 6.61 -0.09 17.70
C HIS A 41 7.77 0.90 17.50
N GLN A 42 8.71 0.60 16.61
CA GLN A 42 9.86 1.47 16.31
C GLN A 42 9.41 2.82 15.72
N ILE A 43 8.36 2.84 14.91
CA ILE A 43 7.85 4.05 14.25
C ILE A 43 6.66 4.69 14.98
N LYS A 44 6.32 4.25 16.20
CA LYS A 44 5.12 4.72 16.92
C LYS A 44 5.06 6.25 17.13
N GLU A 45 6.22 6.91 17.18
CA GLU A 45 6.35 8.36 17.39
C GLU A 45 6.28 9.16 16.08
N VAL A 46 6.34 8.50 14.92
CA VAL A 46 6.15 9.12 13.61
C VAL A 46 4.64 9.27 13.39
N LYS A 47 4.16 10.52 13.35
CA LYS A 47 2.72 10.85 13.43
C LYS A 47 2.13 11.25 12.08
N THR A 48 2.92 11.80 11.18
CA THR A 48 2.49 12.30 9.87
C THR A 48 2.52 11.22 8.79
N ILE A 49 3.07 10.04 9.08
CA ILE A 49 3.03 8.90 8.16
C ILE A 49 1.59 8.39 8.01
N ASP A 50 1.18 8.13 6.77
CA ASP A 50 -0.21 7.86 6.44
C ASP A 50 -0.49 6.38 6.16
N TYR A 51 0.48 5.68 5.57
CA TYR A 51 0.30 4.31 5.13
C TYR A 51 1.60 3.48 5.15
N ILE A 52 1.44 2.16 5.13
CA ILE A 52 2.55 1.22 4.91
C ILE A 52 2.29 0.47 3.61
N GLN A 53 3.33 0.41 2.76
CA GLN A 53 3.37 -0.52 1.65
C GLN A 53 3.89 -1.88 2.12
N VAL A 54 3.13 -2.94 1.83
CA VAL A 54 3.44 -4.33 2.15
C VAL A 54 3.33 -5.20 0.90
N HIS A 55 3.85 -6.41 0.94
CA HIS A 55 3.99 -7.25 -0.26
C HIS A 55 3.04 -8.43 -0.18
N LEU A 56 2.09 -8.55 -1.12
CA LEU A 56 1.31 -9.78 -1.23
C LEU A 56 2.18 -10.88 -1.84
N ASN A 57 2.99 -10.57 -2.84
CA ASN A 57 4.02 -11.46 -3.38
C ASN A 57 5.40 -10.79 -3.45
N GLU A 58 6.46 -11.59 -3.58
CA GLU A 58 7.81 -11.04 -3.67
C GLU A 58 8.14 -10.43 -5.05
N SER A 59 9.22 -9.66 -5.11
CA SER A 59 9.68 -9.06 -6.35
C SER A 59 10.47 -10.01 -7.24
N TYR A 60 10.58 -9.65 -8.52
CA TYR A 60 11.51 -10.27 -9.46
C TYR A 60 11.25 -11.79 -9.63
N THR A 61 12.22 -12.66 -9.33
CA THR A 61 12.07 -14.11 -9.46
C THR A 61 11.31 -14.75 -8.30
N GLY A 62 11.10 -14.02 -7.21
CA GLY A 62 10.28 -14.46 -6.08
C GLY A 62 8.78 -14.23 -6.28
N SER A 63 8.34 -13.67 -7.43
CA SER A 63 6.93 -13.36 -7.68
C SER A 63 5.92 -14.49 -7.48
N PRO A 64 6.28 -15.79 -7.55
CA PRO A 64 5.34 -16.85 -7.19
C PRO A 64 5.07 -16.96 -5.68
N VAL A 65 5.95 -16.44 -4.82
CA VAL A 65 5.88 -16.52 -3.36
C VAL A 65 4.93 -15.46 -2.83
N HIS A 66 3.86 -15.88 -2.13
CA HIS A 66 2.85 -14.99 -1.55
C HIS A 66 2.83 -15.10 -0.01
N LEU A 67 2.46 -14.00 0.66
CA LEU A 67 2.36 -13.93 2.13
C LEU A 67 1.01 -14.39 2.70
N GLY A 68 -0.02 -14.54 1.87
CA GLY A 68 -1.34 -15.05 2.29
C GLY A 68 -1.55 -16.51 1.89
N PRO A 69 -2.22 -17.35 2.69
CA PRO A 69 -2.52 -18.74 2.34
C PRO A 69 -3.49 -18.80 1.16
N HIS A 70 -3.36 -19.80 0.28
CA HIS A 70 -4.26 -19.97 -0.86
C HIS A 70 -4.32 -21.44 -1.31
N ASP A 71 -5.48 -22.07 -1.15
CA ASP A 71 -5.67 -23.51 -1.38
C ASP A 71 -5.11 -23.99 -2.74
N LEU A 72 -5.38 -23.25 -3.82
CA LEU A 72 -4.83 -23.57 -5.14
C LEU A 72 -3.30 -23.50 -5.20
N LEU A 73 -2.69 -22.43 -4.66
CA LEU A 73 -1.23 -22.26 -4.73
C LEU A 73 -0.52 -23.27 -3.81
N GLU A 74 -1.09 -23.55 -2.64
CA GLU A 74 -0.61 -24.59 -1.73
C GLU A 74 -0.66 -25.98 -2.38
N SER A 75 -1.68 -26.26 -3.21
CA SER A 75 -1.77 -27.54 -3.94
C SER A 75 -0.59 -27.80 -4.89
N PHE A 76 0.13 -26.75 -5.30
CA PHE A 76 1.33 -26.89 -6.13
C PHE A 76 2.57 -27.28 -5.35
N TRP A 77 2.54 -27.28 -4.01
CA TRP A 77 3.67 -27.75 -3.19
C TRP A 77 3.91 -29.26 -3.36
N GLN A 78 2.84 -30.06 -3.39
CA GLN A 78 2.88 -31.53 -3.51
C GLN A 78 3.69 -32.26 -2.41
N GLY A 79 4.09 -31.56 -1.35
CA GLY A 79 4.88 -32.12 -0.25
C GLY A 79 6.37 -32.24 -0.57
N ASP A 80 6.88 -31.53 -1.58
CA ASP A 80 8.30 -31.59 -1.94
C ASP A 80 9.18 -31.05 -0.79
N THR A 81 10.31 -31.73 -0.57
CA THR A 81 11.30 -31.33 0.43
C THR A 81 12.72 -31.38 -0.11
N ASP A 82 13.60 -30.55 0.46
CA ASP A 82 15.04 -30.67 0.27
C ASP A 82 15.60 -31.91 0.99
N ARG A 83 16.92 -32.13 0.86
CA ARG A 83 17.63 -33.24 1.50
C ARG A 83 17.57 -33.25 3.04
N ASN A 84 17.21 -32.12 3.65
CA ASN A 84 17.09 -31.95 5.10
C ASN A 84 15.63 -32.07 5.57
N GLY A 85 14.68 -32.29 4.67
CA GLY A 85 13.25 -32.34 4.97
C GLY A 85 12.57 -30.97 5.04
N ASN A 86 13.26 -29.88 4.66
CA ASN A 86 12.61 -28.56 4.59
C ASN A 86 11.74 -28.49 3.34
N PRO A 87 10.57 -27.81 3.36
CA PRO A 87 9.74 -27.63 2.17
C PRO A 87 10.52 -26.98 1.02
N VAL A 88 10.19 -27.41 -0.20
CA VAL A 88 10.60 -26.81 -1.49
C VAL A 88 9.32 -26.67 -2.32
N ASN A 89 9.23 -25.71 -3.25
CA ASN A 89 8.01 -25.45 -4.03
C ASN A 89 6.78 -25.00 -3.20
N LEU A 90 6.93 -24.74 -1.90
CA LEU A 90 5.86 -24.17 -1.08
C LEU A 90 5.96 -22.64 -1.15
N VAL A 91 5.01 -22.02 -1.86
CA VAL A 91 5.04 -20.58 -2.18
C VAL A 91 3.94 -19.77 -1.48
N VAL A 92 3.29 -20.37 -0.49
CA VAL A 92 2.29 -19.73 0.38
C VAL A 92 2.44 -20.27 1.81
N PRO A 93 2.02 -19.55 2.86
CA PRO A 93 1.81 -20.13 4.18
C PRO A 93 0.82 -21.29 4.09
N ARG A 94 1.07 -22.36 4.87
CA ARG A 94 0.22 -23.54 4.85
C ARG A 94 -1.11 -23.27 5.54
N LYS A 95 -2.20 -23.77 4.98
CA LYS A 95 -3.50 -23.76 5.65
C LYS A 95 -3.44 -24.45 7.01
N ASP A 96 -2.74 -25.57 7.08
CA ASP A 96 -2.60 -26.38 8.30
C ASP A 96 -1.71 -25.73 9.37
N SER A 97 -0.98 -24.66 9.03
CA SER A 97 -0.28 -23.84 10.04
C SER A 97 -1.27 -23.07 10.94
N GLY A 98 -2.50 -22.84 10.45
CA GLY A 98 -3.52 -22.04 11.14
C GLY A 98 -3.24 -20.53 11.16
N VAL A 99 -2.25 -20.05 10.40
CA VAL A 99 -1.83 -18.64 10.37
C VAL A 99 -2.02 -18.05 8.98
N ASP A 100 -2.57 -16.82 8.92
CA ASP A 100 -2.55 -15.94 7.73
C ASP A 100 -1.65 -14.72 8.06
N PRO A 101 -0.35 -14.78 7.76
CA PRO A 101 0.60 -13.72 8.06
C PRO A 101 0.23 -12.39 7.41
N PHE A 102 -0.32 -12.43 6.19
CA PHE A 102 -0.74 -11.24 5.49
C PHE A 102 -1.96 -10.59 6.17
N LEU A 103 -3.00 -11.37 6.54
CA LEU A 103 -4.13 -10.84 7.31
C LEU A 103 -3.66 -10.20 8.62
N ASN A 104 -2.79 -10.89 9.36
CA ASN A 104 -2.25 -10.38 10.61
C ASN A 104 -1.56 -9.04 10.39
N LEU A 105 -0.70 -8.95 9.37
CA LEU A 105 -0.03 -7.72 9.00
C LEU A 105 -1.02 -6.59 8.68
N LEU A 106 -2.06 -6.85 7.88
CA LEU A 106 -3.08 -5.84 7.53
C LEU A 106 -3.81 -5.33 8.77
N LEU A 107 -4.18 -6.23 9.68
CA LEU A 107 -4.85 -5.89 10.93
C LEU A 107 -3.95 -5.05 11.85
N ARG A 108 -2.65 -5.35 11.92
CA ARG A 108 -1.69 -4.59 12.73
C ARG A 108 -1.43 -3.18 12.16
N VAL A 109 -1.31 -3.05 10.84
CA VAL A 109 -1.17 -1.75 10.16
C VAL A 109 -2.41 -0.88 10.42
N ARG A 110 -3.62 -1.44 10.23
CA ARG A 110 -4.87 -0.73 10.54
C ARG A 110 -4.96 -0.35 12.01
N ALA A 111 -4.65 -1.26 12.94
CA ALA A 111 -4.65 -0.97 14.38
C ALA A 111 -3.65 0.15 14.77
N ALA A 112 -2.63 0.39 13.95
CA ALA A 112 -1.71 1.52 14.11
C ALA A 112 -2.25 2.83 13.48
N GLY A 113 -3.48 2.88 12.97
CA GLY A 113 -4.08 4.06 12.37
C GLY A 113 -3.59 4.37 10.95
N LEU A 114 -3.02 3.38 10.25
CA LEU A 114 -2.40 3.51 8.94
C LEU A 114 -3.23 2.82 7.86
N LYS A 115 -3.25 3.42 6.67
CA LYS A 115 -3.74 2.75 5.45
C LYS A 115 -2.71 1.74 4.94
N THR A 116 -3.14 0.84 4.04
CA THR A 116 -2.26 -0.16 3.43
C THR A 116 -2.22 -0.07 1.91
N GLN A 117 -1.00 0.06 1.37
CA GLN A 117 -0.70 -0.15 -0.05
C GLN A 117 -0.11 -1.55 -0.25
N VAL A 118 -0.55 -2.30 -1.25
CA VAL A 118 -0.12 -3.68 -1.48
C VAL A 118 0.65 -3.80 -2.78
N TYR A 119 1.91 -4.19 -2.69
CA TYR A 119 2.75 -4.53 -3.82
C TYR A 119 2.39 -5.92 -4.36
N VAL A 120 2.30 -6.01 -5.69
CA VAL A 120 2.26 -7.26 -6.44
C VAL A 120 3.17 -7.17 -7.66
N ASN A 121 4.09 -8.11 -7.84
CA ASN A 121 4.83 -8.25 -9.08
C ASN A 121 3.99 -8.97 -10.14
N CYS A 122 3.80 -8.34 -11.30
CA CYS A 122 3.01 -8.87 -12.42
C CYS A 122 3.61 -10.10 -13.11
N SER A 123 4.84 -10.53 -12.77
CA SER A 123 5.29 -11.86 -13.19
C SER A 123 4.52 -12.96 -12.48
N ASN A 124 4.01 -12.71 -11.27
CA ASN A 124 3.21 -13.65 -10.48
C ASN A 124 3.75 -15.08 -10.54
N MET A 125 2.97 -16.03 -11.06
CA MET A 125 3.33 -17.44 -11.19
C MET A 125 4.17 -17.74 -12.45
N LEU A 126 4.37 -16.77 -13.34
CA LEU A 126 5.18 -16.90 -14.55
C LEU A 126 6.66 -16.58 -14.31
N LEU A 127 7.51 -17.13 -15.17
CA LEU A 127 8.94 -16.83 -15.16
C LEU A 127 9.20 -15.36 -15.51
N ARG A 128 10.00 -14.70 -14.69
CA ARG A 128 10.42 -13.31 -14.90
C ARG A 128 11.23 -13.16 -16.19
N TRP A 129 11.00 -12.06 -16.92
CA TRP A 129 11.85 -11.63 -18.02
C TRP A 129 12.92 -10.63 -17.59
N LYS A 130 14.16 -10.79 -18.09
CA LYS A 130 15.20 -9.78 -17.94
C LYS A 130 16.02 -9.68 -19.20
N SER A 131 16.14 -8.48 -19.75
CA SER A 131 16.93 -8.22 -20.97
C SER A 131 16.56 -9.15 -22.13
N GLY A 132 15.25 -9.34 -22.38
CA GLY A 132 14.74 -10.13 -23.50
C GLY A 132 14.85 -11.66 -23.34
N ARG A 133 15.19 -12.17 -22.15
CA ARG A 133 15.22 -13.62 -21.86
C ARG A 133 14.49 -13.96 -20.56
N ARG A 134 14.01 -15.20 -20.48
CA ARG A 134 13.49 -15.78 -19.23
C ARG A 134 14.61 -15.97 -18.24
N VAL A 135 14.33 -15.61 -16.99
CA VAL A 135 15.21 -15.89 -15.85
C VAL A 135 14.79 -17.25 -15.29
N PRO A 136 15.72 -18.17 -15.05
CA PRO A 136 15.41 -19.45 -14.43
C PRO A 136 14.73 -19.30 -13.06
N PRO A 137 13.87 -20.24 -12.67
CA PRO A 137 13.25 -20.20 -11.35
C PRO A 137 14.29 -20.40 -10.24
N PRO A 138 14.11 -19.78 -9.07
CA PRO A 138 14.91 -20.03 -7.87
C PRO A 138 14.88 -21.50 -7.44
N LYS A 139 15.99 -21.95 -6.82
CA LYS A 139 16.11 -23.32 -6.27
C LYS A 139 15.09 -23.64 -5.17
N ALA A 140 14.56 -22.63 -4.50
CA ALA A 140 13.59 -22.79 -3.43
C ALA A 140 12.19 -23.19 -3.95
N HIS A 141 11.90 -22.96 -5.24
CA HIS A 141 10.63 -23.26 -5.88
C HIS A 141 10.79 -23.47 -7.40
N PRO A 142 11.59 -24.47 -7.83
CA PRO A 142 11.97 -24.65 -9.23
C PRO A 142 10.80 -24.97 -10.17
N ASP A 143 9.73 -25.60 -9.68
CA ASP A 143 8.71 -26.22 -10.54
C ASP A 143 7.38 -25.43 -10.60
N ILE A 144 7.27 -24.37 -9.80
CA ILE A 144 5.97 -23.73 -9.52
C ILE A 144 5.36 -23.10 -10.76
N THR A 145 6.16 -22.50 -11.65
CA THR A 145 5.64 -21.96 -12.91
C THR A 145 5.08 -23.05 -13.81
N GLU A 146 5.72 -24.21 -13.89
CA GLU A 146 5.24 -25.32 -14.73
C GLU A 146 3.95 -25.92 -14.17
N ARG A 147 3.87 -26.09 -12.85
CA ARG A 147 2.66 -26.57 -12.17
C ARG A 147 1.48 -25.62 -12.35
N TRP A 148 1.71 -24.32 -12.25
CA TRP A 148 0.70 -23.29 -12.52
C TRP A 148 0.17 -23.37 -13.95
N LYS A 149 1.06 -23.44 -14.95
CA LYS A 149 0.67 -23.53 -16.35
C LYS A 149 -0.12 -24.81 -16.61
N ASN A 150 0.38 -25.94 -16.13
CA ASN A 150 -0.30 -27.22 -16.25
C ASN A 150 -1.70 -27.19 -15.63
N TRP A 151 -1.87 -26.58 -14.45
CA TRP A 151 -3.20 -26.43 -13.86
C TRP A 151 -4.12 -25.58 -14.73
N CYS A 152 -3.65 -24.43 -15.24
CA CYS A 152 -4.42 -23.59 -16.13
C CYS A 152 -4.84 -24.35 -17.40
N ASP A 153 -3.94 -25.17 -17.96
CA ASP A 153 -4.15 -25.88 -19.23
C ASP A 153 -5.03 -27.13 -19.09
N THR A 154 -5.16 -27.70 -17.89
CA THR A 154 -5.85 -28.98 -17.66
C THR A 154 -7.06 -28.91 -16.75
N ASN A 155 -7.20 -27.85 -15.93
CA ASN A 155 -8.34 -27.70 -15.05
C ASN A 155 -9.59 -27.25 -15.82
N ALA A 156 -10.71 -27.95 -15.64
CA ALA A 156 -11.94 -27.67 -16.38
C ALA A 156 -12.52 -26.26 -16.11
N GLN A 157 -12.43 -25.75 -14.88
CA GLN A 157 -12.90 -24.41 -14.53
C GLN A 157 -11.99 -23.33 -15.13
N ALA A 158 -10.67 -23.53 -15.07
CA ALA A 158 -9.71 -22.63 -15.70
C ALA A 158 -9.92 -22.58 -17.23
N GLN A 159 -10.06 -23.74 -17.89
CA GLN A 159 -10.32 -23.82 -19.32
C GLN A 159 -11.65 -23.19 -19.72
N ALA A 160 -12.71 -23.37 -18.93
CA ALA A 160 -13.98 -22.70 -19.18
C ALA A 160 -13.84 -21.16 -19.08
N PHE A 161 -13.09 -20.66 -18.10
CA PHE A 161 -12.81 -19.23 -17.97
C PHE A 161 -11.95 -18.70 -19.11
N ILE A 162 -10.87 -19.37 -19.49
CA ILE A 162 -10.00 -18.99 -20.62
C ILE A 162 -10.84 -18.87 -21.89
N ASN A 163 -11.69 -19.85 -22.18
CA ASN A 163 -12.53 -19.86 -23.38
C ASN A 163 -13.75 -18.91 -23.32
N SER A 164 -14.04 -18.32 -22.16
CA SER A 164 -15.24 -17.48 -21.97
C SER A 164 -15.19 -16.14 -22.70
N ARG A 165 -13.98 -15.65 -23.02
CA ARG A 165 -13.76 -14.36 -23.70
C ARG A 165 -12.64 -14.49 -24.72
N HIS A 166 -12.88 -14.00 -25.93
CA HIS A 166 -11.91 -14.09 -27.03
C HIS A 166 -10.57 -13.39 -26.72
N TYR A 167 -10.57 -12.34 -25.90
CA TYR A 167 -9.37 -11.57 -25.56
C TYR A 167 -8.49 -12.22 -24.47
N HIS A 168 -8.90 -13.35 -23.88
CA HIS A 168 -8.09 -14.07 -22.90
C HIS A 168 -6.86 -14.75 -23.52
N SER A 169 -6.93 -15.10 -24.80
CA SER A 169 -5.86 -15.79 -25.52
C SER A 169 -5.46 -15.02 -26.77
N ASP A 170 -4.17 -15.07 -27.10
CA ASP A 170 -3.62 -14.54 -28.34
C ASP A 170 -2.44 -15.42 -28.78
N VAL A 171 -2.43 -15.86 -30.04
CA VAL A 171 -1.39 -16.73 -30.60
C VAL A 171 0.00 -16.09 -30.57
N ASN A 172 0.07 -14.76 -30.64
CA ASN A 172 1.32 -14.01 -30.55
C ASN A 172 1.80 -13.87 -29.10
N TRP A 173 0.90 -14.07 -28.14
CA TRP A 173 1.13 -13.91 -26.71
C TRP A 173 0.66 -15.15 -25.94
N PRO A 174 1.37 -16.29 -26.08
CA PRO A 174 0.89 -17.59 -25.61
C PRO A 174 0.84 -17.72 -24.08
N GLU A 175 1.30 -16.74 -23.30
CA GLU A 175 1.16 -16.74 -21.84
C GLU A 175 0.07 -15.77 -21.34
N ARG A 176 -0.63 -15.10 -22.25
CA ARG A 176 -1.65 -14.10 -21.91
C ARG A 176 -2.77 -14.70 -21.06
N HIS A 177 -3.22 -15.91 -21.38
CA HIS A 177 -4.31 -16.55 -20.64
C HIS A 177 -3.92 -16.92 -19.20
N TYR A 178 -2.65 -17.22 -18.93
CA TYR A 178 -2.17 -17.46 -17.57
C TYR A 178 -2.24 -16.18 -16.71
N MET A 179 -2.04 -15.00 -17.29
CA MET A 179 -2.19 -13.73 -16.57
C MET A 179 -3.67 -13.49 -16.19
N PHE A 180 -4.61 -13.77 -17.09
CA PHE A 180 -6.04 -13.71 -16.78
C PHE A 180 -6.44 -14.73 -15.71
N CYS A 181 -5.92 -15.96 -15.77
CA CYS A 181 -6.15 -16.96 -14.73
C CYS A 181 -5.65 -16.50 -13.36
N TYR A 182 -4.49 -15.83 -13.29
CA TYR A 182 -3.99 -15.28 -12.03
C TYR A 182 -4.94 -14.22 -11.48
N ALA A 183 -5.41 -13.31 -12.33
CA ALA A 183 -6.37 -12.28 -11.92
C ALA A 183 -7.66 -12.89 -11.33
N GLU A 184 -8.28 -13.86 -12.03
CA GLU A 184 -9.57 -14.42 -11.62
C GLU A 184 -9.47 -15.42 -10.46
N PHE A 185 -8.49 -16.32 -10.48
CA PHE A 185 -8.45 -17.44 -9.55
C PHE A 185 -7.56 -17.22 -8.34
N VAL A 186 -6.67 -16.22 -8.37
CA VAL A 186 -5.70 -15.94 -7.29
C VAL A 186 -5.90 -14.53 -6.73
N LEU A 187 -5.65 -13.50 -7.54
CA LEU A 187 -5.67 -12.11 -7.08
C LEU A 187 -7.03 -11.71 -6.52
N LYS A 188 -8.12 -12.08 -7.22
CA LYS A 188 -9.50 -11.82 -6.78
C LYS A 188 -9.83 -12.49 -5.46
N GLN A 189 -9.33 -13.70 -5.20
CA GLN A 189 -9.58 -14.38 -3.92
C GLN A 189 -8.92 -13.64 -2.75
N TYR A 190 -7.67 -13.19 -2.93
CA TYR A 190 -7.00 -12.38 -1.92
C TYR A 190 -7.71 -11.04 -1.72
N ALA A 191 -8.06 -10.34 -2.80
CA ALA A 191 -8.76 -9.08 -2.72
C ALA A 191 -10.10 -9.22 -1.98
N VAL A 192 -10.93 -10.20 -2.33
CA VAL A 192 -12.22 -10.45 -1.67
C VAL A 192 -12.03 -10.83 -0.20
N ARG A 193 -11.01 -11.64 0.13
CA ARG A 193 -10.75 -12.05 1.51
C ARG A 193 -10.39 -10.87 2.42
N TYR A 194 -9.56 -9.97 1.94
CA TYR A 194 -9.02 -8.87 2.75
C TYR A 194 -9.90 -7.61 2.69
N GLY A 195 -10.60 -7.41 1.58
CA GLY A 195 -11.60 -6.36 1.39
C GLY A 195 -11.03 -4.97 1.62
N ASP A 196 -11.75 -4.15 2.40
CA ASP A 196 -11.38 -2.77 2.73
C ASP A 196 -10.04 -2.62 3.47
N ARG A 197 -9.42 -3.72 3.95
CA ARG A 197 -8.10 -3.71 4.62
C ARG A 197 -6.96 -3.33 3.68
N ILE A 198 -7.24 -3.27 2.39
CA ILE A 198 -6.30 -2.85 1.36
C ILE A 198 -6.86 -1.59 0.70
N ASP A 199 -6.18 -0.47 0.91
CA ASP A 199 -6.57 0.84 0.39
C ASP A 199 -6.00 1.10 -1.01
N ALA A 200 -4.89 0.43 -1.35
CA ALA A 200 -4.26 0.57 -2.66
C ALA A 200 -3.49 -0.68 -3.10
N TRP A 201 -3.38 -0.85 -4.42
CA TRP A 201 -2.59 -1.88 -5.08
C TRP A 201 -1.55 -1.25 -5.99
N LEU A 202 -0.31 -1.73 -5.89
CA LEU A 202 0.85 -1.26 -6.60
C LEU A 202 1.46 -2.42 -7.40
N PHE A 203 1.15 -2.49 -8.70
CA PHE A 203 1.50 -3.58 -9.58
C PHE A 203 2.83 -3.34 -10.30
N ASP A 204 3.91 -3.97 -9.82
CA ASP A 204 5.23 -3.84 -10.43
C ASP A 204 5.41 -4.72 -11.67
N SER A 205 6.39 -4.37 -12.50
CA SER A 205 6.74 -5.08 -13.72
C SER A 205 5.57 -5.13 -14.71
N GLY A 206 4.87 -4.01 -14.93
CA GLY A 206 3.79 -3.86 -15.92
C GLY A 206 4.20 -4.22 -17.35
N ARG A 207 5.50 -4.30 -17.65
CA ARG A 207 6.05 -4.95 -18.86
C ARG A 207 5.53 -6.36 -19.09
N MET A 208 5.20 -7.09 -18.02
CA MET A 208 4.56 -8.40 -18.13
C MET A 208 3.19 -8.31 -18.81
N MET A 209 2.48 -7.19 -18.69
CA MET A 209 1.22 -6.95 -19.38
C MET A 209 1.48 -6.46 -20.81
N TYR A 210 2.19 -5.34 -20.97
CA TYR A 210 2.26 -4.68 -22.28
C TYR A 210 3.34 -5.22 -23.22
N GLN A 211 4.48 -5.67 -22.69
CA GLN A 211 5.61 -6.08 -23.53
C GLN A 211 5.61 -7.59 -23.80
N TYR A 212 5.16 -8.39 -22.84
CA TYR A 212 5.27 -9.85 -22.91
C TYR A 212 3.92 -10.57 -23.04
N ASN A 213 2.80 -9.87 -22.89
CA ASN A 213 1.47 -10.46 -23.02
C ASN A 213 0.46 -9.59 -23.81
N GLY A 214 0.92 -8.59 -24.56
CA GLY A 214 0.15 -8.00 -25.67
C GLY A 214 -0.78 -6.83 -25.38
N ASP A 215 -0.83 -6.30 -24.16
CA ASP A 215 -1.58 -5.06 -23.90
C ASP A 215 -0.79 -3.80 -24.34
N SER A 216 -1.48 -2.66 -24.42
CA SER A 216 -0.91 -1.34 -24.68
C SER A 216 -0.96 -0.49 -23.42
N ARG A 217 0.20 -0.09 -22.90
CA ARG A 217 0.29 0.78 -21.72
C ARG A 217 -0.14 2.24 -21.94
N SER A 218 -0.58 2.62 -23.14
CA SER A 218 -0.76 4.04 -23.49
C SER A 218 -1.83 4.35 -24.54
N SER A 219 -2.58 3.38 -25.05
CA SER A 219 -3.55 3.66 -26.12
C SER A 219 -4.83 4.35 -25.65
N GLY A 220 -5.21 4.16 -24.37
CA GLY A 220 -6.51 4.61 -23.88
C GLY A 220 -7.70 3.85 -24.51
N ILE A 221 -7.43 2.71 -25.14
CA ILE A 221 -8.43 1.85 -25.79
C ILE A 221 -8.62 0.61 -24.92
N LEU A 222 -9.86 0.38 -24.47
CA LEU A 222 -10.20 -0.73 -23.57
C LEU A 222 -9.78 -2.10 -24.11
N ASP A 223 -9.99 -2.35 -25.41
CA ASP A 223 -9.66 -3.63 -26.04
C ASP A 223 -8.15 -3.92 -26.09
N GLU A 224 -7.32 -2.89 -25.92
CA GLU A 224 -5.87 -3.03 -25.83
C GLU A 224 -5.37 -3.03 -24.37
N GLN A 225 -6.26 -2.97 -23.37
CA GLN A 225 -5.92 -2.88 -21.95
C GLN A 225 -6.66 -3.92 -21.08
N ARG A 226 -6.93 -5.11 -21.64
CA ARG A 226 -7.75 -6.13 -20.98
C ARG A 226 -7.05 -6.83 -19.81
N LEU A 227 -5.72 -6.91 -19.78
CA LEU A 227 -4.98 -7.42 -18.62
C LEU A 227 -5.01 -6.41 -17.47
N TYR A 228 -4.82 -5.13 -17.78
CA TYR A 228 -4.99 -4.05 -16.79
C TYR A 228 -6.40 -4.08 -16.20
N GLN A 229 -7.43 -4.20 -17.06
CA GLN A 229 -8.80 -4.37 -16.64
C GLN A 229 -9.00 -5.58 -15.72
N ALA A 230 -8.45 -6.74 -16.07
CA ALA A 230 -8.65 -7.96 -15.30
C ALA A 230 -8.05 -7.84 -13.89
N PHE A 231 -6.86 -7.23 -13.77
CA PHE A 231 -6.21 -7.04 -12.47
C PHE A 231 -6.97 -6.01 -11.62
N THR A 232 -7.40 -4.89 -12.21
CA THR A 232 -8.18 -3.87 -11.52
C THR A 232 -9.55 -4.40 -11.08
N ASN A 233 -10.28 -5.08 -11.96
CA ASN A 233 -11.55 -5.71 -11.60
C ASN A 233 -11.40 -6.78 -10.50
N ALA A 234 -10.30 -7.54 -10.51
CA ALA A 234 -10.03 -8.53 -9.49
C ALA A 234 -9.87 -7.88 -8.11
N VAL A 235 -9.17 -6.75 -8.01
CA VAL A 235 -8.99 -6.05 -6.73
C VAL A 235 -10.23 -5.27 -6.31
N HIS A 236 -10.95 -4.67 -7.25
CA HIS A 236 -12.21 -3.97 -6.99
C HIS A 236 -13.37 -4.91 -6.60
N ALA A 237 -13.27 -6.20 -6.91
CA ALA A 237 -14.19 -7.19 -6.38
C ALA A 237 -14.11 -7.33 -4.85
N GLY A 238 -12.95 -7.00 -4.25
CA GLY A 238 -12.77 -6.97 -2.81
C GLY A 238 -13.03 -5.61 -2.18
N ASN A 239 -12.48 -4.55 -2.78
CA ASN A 239 -12.69 -3.17 -2.35
C ASN A 239 -12.82 -2.26 -3.59
N PRO A 240 -14.03 -1.79 -3.94
CA PRO A 240 -14.23 -0.91 -5.10
C PRO A 240 -13.54 0.46 -4.96
N ASP A 241 -13.20 0.85 -3.73
CA ASP A 241 -12.49 2.11 -3.43
C ASP A 241 -10.96 1.92 -3.37
N ALA A 242 -10.43 0.73 -3.64
CA ALA A 242 -8.99 0.50 -3.64
C ALA A 242 -8.33 1.18 -4.85
N ALA A 243 -7.39 2.08 -4.60
CA ALA A 243 -6.63 2.76 -5.65
C ALA A 243 -5.65 1.80 -6.35
N VAL A 244 -5.48 1.91 -7.66
CA VAL A 244 -4.61 1.02 -8.45
C VAL A 244 -3.51 1.79 -9.19
N ALA A 245 -2.31 1.20 -9.27
CA ALA A 245 -1.21 1.72 -10.08
C ALA A 245 -0.40 0.58 -10.72
N PHE A 246 0.12 0.80 -11.94
CA PHE A 246 0.96 -0.14 -12.67
C PHE A 246 2.33 0.44 -13.00
N ASN A 247 3.41 -0.31 -12.73
CA ASN A 247 4.76 0.06 -13.14
C ASN A 247 4.94 -0.14 -14.64
N ASN A 248 4.53 0.86 -15.38
CA ASN A 248 4.70 0.92 -16.81
C ASN A 248 6.06 1.51 -17.20
N GLY A 249 6.93 1.85 -16.25
CA GLY A 249 8.21 2.52 -16.45
C GLY A 249 8.13 4.03 -16.24
N GLN A 250 9.20 4.73 -16.60
CA GLN A 250 9.26 6.19 -16.53
C GLN A 250 8.64 6.84 -17.77
N GLY A 251 8.28 8.12 -17.64
CA GLY A 251 7.90 8.99 -18.73
C GLY A 251 9.10 9.56 -19.48
N SER A 252 9.01 10.83 -19.86
CA SER A 252 10.06 11.49 -20.61
C SER A 252 11.36 11.60 -19.83
N GLY A 253 12.47 11.47 -20.55
CA GLY A 253 13.79 11.76 -20.03
C GLY A 253 14.14 13.26 -20.08
N ASP A 254 13.30 14.15 -20.58
CA ASP A 254 13.66 15.57 -20.67
C ASP A 254 13.13 16.35 -19.47
N MET A 255 13.88 17.36 -19.01
CA MET A 255 13.54 18.21 -17.85
C MET A 255 12.46 19.27 -18.15
N VAL A 256 11.63 19.00 -19.16
CA VAL A 256 10.60 19.92 -19.66
C VAL A 256 9.30 19.17 -19.94
N ASN A 257 9.41 17.90 -20.31
CA ASN A 257 8.30 17.03 -20.63
C ASN A 257 7.88 16.23 -19.41
N ASN A 258 6.66 15.69 -19.45
CA ASN A 258 6.11 14.89 -18.36
C ASN A 258 7.03 13.71 -17.99
N PRO A 259 7.58 13.65 -16.76
CA PRO A 259 8.48 12.57 -16.33
C PRO A 259 7.72 11.27 -15.99
N TRP A 260 6.40 11.29 -16.00
CA TRP A 260 5.52 10.18 -15.68
C TRP A 260 5.13 9.41 -16.94
N ALA A 261 5.01 8.09 -16.83
CA ALA A 261 4.44 7.29 -17.91
C ALA A 261 2.99 7.74 -18.17
N PRO A 262 2.44 7.50 -19.39
CA PRO A 262 1.01 7.63 -19.61
C PRO A 262 0.23 6.75 -18.63
N ALA A 263 -0.90 7.24 -18.13
CA ALA A 263 -1.84 6.42 -17.39
C ALA A 263 -2.50 5.40 -18.33
N THR A 264 -2.84 4.23 -17.80
CA THR A 264 -3.83 3.34 -18.40
C THR A 264 -5.23 3.75 -17.96
N LEU A 265 -6.28 3.17 -18.55
CA LEU A 265 -7.68 3.37 -18.12
C LEU A 265 -7.96 2.89 -16.69
N PHE A 266 -6.95 2.41 -15.97
CA PHE A 266 -7.04 1.69 -14.72
C PHE A 266 -5.99 2.11 -13.69
N ASP A 267 -5.21 3.17 -13.97
CA ASP A 267 -4.31 3.79 -12.99
C ASP A 267 -5.06 4.91 -12.26
N ASP A 268 -5.30 4.76 -10.96
CA ASP A 268 -5.81 5.83 -10.10
C ASP A 268 -4.69 6.74 -9.59
N TYR A 269 -3.49 6.17 -9.52
CA TYR A 269 -2.29 6.88 -9.19
C TYR A 269 -1.11 6.31 -9.99
N MET A 270 -0.04 7.06 -10.11
CA MET A 270 1.15 6.60 -10.83
C MET A 270 2.03 5.74 -9.94
N PHE A 271 2.61 4.67 -10.50
CA PHE A 271 3.54 3.83 -9.74
C PHE A 271 4.77 4.62 -9.23
N GLY A 272 5.33 5.50 -10.06
CA GLY A 272 6.39 6.42 -9.61
C GLY A 272 7.78 5.83 -9.43
N HIS A 273 8.14 4.85 -10.25
CA HIS A 273 9.48 4.28 -10.19
C HIS A 273 10.52 5.35 -10.61
N PRO A 274 11.55 5.62 -9.79
CA PRO A 274 12.59 6.62 -10.08
C PRO A 274 13.37 6.29 -11.34
N PHE A 275 13.98 7.31 -11.93
CA PHE A 275 14.93 7.17 -13.03
C PHE A 275 16.19 6.42 -12.56
N ALA A 276 16.94 5.88 -13.53
CA ALA A 276 18.18 5.13 -13.30
C ALA A 276 18.06 3.94 -12.32
N GLY A 277 16.86 3.37 -12.17
CA GLY A 277 16.66 2.21 -11.31
C GLY A 277 16.74 2.50 -9.81
N GLY A 278 16.67 3.78 -9.39
CA GLY A 278 16.74 4.20 -7.98
C GLY A 278 18.13 4.17 -7.32
N LYS A 279 19.15 3.58 -7.96
CA LYS A 279 20.51 3.47 -7.41
C LYS A 279 21.28 4.80 -7.33
N HIS A 280 20.85 5.76 -8.13
CA HIS A 280 21.46 7.09 -8.27
C HIS A 280 20.40 8.16 -7.99
N LEU A 281 19.66 8.02 -6.88
CA LEU A 281 18.49 8.86 -6.61
C LEU A 281 18.87 10.35 -6.58
N GLY A 282 19.80 10.73 -5.68
CA GLY A 282 20.30 12.12 -5.54
C GLY A 282 21.13 12.60 -6.71
N ASP A 283 21.95 11.72 -7.30
CA ASP A 283 22.83 12.08 -8.42
C ASP A 283 22.11 12.28 -9.77
N HIS A 284 20.79 12.05 -9.80
CA HIS A 284 20.01 12.09 -11.03
C HIS A 284 18.91 13.17 -10.94
N PRO A 285 19.16 14.38 -11.48
CA PRO A 285 18.32 15.56 -11.25
C PRO A 285 16.86 15.40 -11.69
N LYS A 286 16.56 14.44 -12.58
CA LYS A 286 15.18 14.15 -13.00
C LYS A 286 14.31 13.60 -11.88
N ASN A 287 14.90 12.98 -10.86
CA ASN A 287 14.14 12.48 -9.72
C ASN A 287 13.55 13.65 -8.93
N TYR A 288 14.35 14.65 -8.60
CA TYR A 288 13.83 15.88 -7.96
C TYR A 288 12.88 16.65 -8.86
N PHE A 289 13.17 16.75 -10.16
CA PHE A 289 12.24 17.32 -11.14
C PHE A 289 10.87 16.66 -11.15
N SER A 290 10.82 15.34 -10.92
CA SER A 290 9.55 14.62 -10.82
C SER A 290 8.73 15.09 -9.62
N LEU A 291 9.38 15.50 -8.52
CA LEU A 291 8.73 16.03 -7.32
C LEU A 291 8.25 17.47 -7.53
N ILE A 292 9.07 18.32 -8.17
CA ILE A 292 8.65 19.67 -8.60
C ILE A 292 7.44 19.58 -9.53
N TRP A 293 7.45 18.61 -10.46
CA TRP A 293 6.33 18.39 -11.38
C TRP A 293 5.01 18.15 -10.64
N LEU A 294 5.04 17.38 -9.54
CA LEU A 294 3.88 17.14 -8.69
C LEU A 294 3.44 18.44 -7.99
N ALA A 295 4.38 19.19 -7.42
CA ALA A 295 4.09 20.43 -6.72
C ALA A 295 3.44 21.48 -7.64
N ASP A 296 3.98 21.67 -8.85
CA ASP A 296 3.44 22.60 -9.85
C ASP A 296 2.02 22.24 -10.32
N ARG A 297 1.58 21.01 -10.07
CA ARG A 297 0.30 20.45 -10.53
C ARG A 297 -0.60 20.00 -9.38
N ASN A 298 -0.32 20.45 -8.16
CA ASN A 298 -1.16 20.16 -6.99
C ASN A 298 -1.37 18.64 -6.80
N GLY A 299 -0.34 17.85 -7.12
CA GLY A 299 -0.32 16.41 -6.95
C GLY A 299 -0.85 15.58 -8.12
N TYR A 300 -1.31 16.18 -9.21
CA TYR A 300 -1.76 15.43 -10.39
C TYR A 300 -0.66 15.38 -11.47
N VAL A 301 -0.61 14.29 -12.24
CA VAL A 301 0.51 14.05 -13.16
C VAL A 301 0.26 14.45 -14.61
N HIS A 302 -0.99 14.41 -15.07
CA HIS A 302 -1.36 14.62 -16.49
C HIS A 302 -2.17 15.89 -16.74
N THR A 303 -2.53 16.63 -15.68
CA THR A 303 -3.19 17.93 -15.83
C THR A 303 -2.25 18.88 -16.60
N ARG A 304 -2.75 19.43 -17.72
CA ARG A 304 -2.07 20.44 -18.57
C ARG A 304 -1.05 19.92 -19.60
N ASP A 305 -1.07 18.66 -20.00
CA ASP A 305 -0.15 18.16 -21.03
C ASP A 305 -0.49 18.58 -22.48
N GLY A 306 -1.46 19.49 -22.68
CA GLY A 306 -1.89 19.94 -24.03
C GLY A 306 -2.48 18.84 -24.91
N LYS A 307 -2.65 17.64 -24.36
CA LYS A 307 -3.29 16.48 -24.99
C LYS A 307 -4.79 16.51 -24.71
N MET A 308 -5.59 15.98 -25.64
CA MET A 308 -7.06 15.96 -25.56
C MET A 308 -7.63 14.97 -24.53
N GLN A 309 -6.79 14.17 -23.87
CA GLN A 309 -7.26 13.17 -22.91
C GLN A 309 -7.47 13.87 -21.57
N THR A 310 -8.73 13.96 -21.14
CA THR A 310 -9.15 14.57 -19.87
C THR A 310 -9.58 13.52 -18.85
N TRP A 311 -9.55 12.25 -19.21
CA TRP A 311 -10.03 11.17 -18.36
C TRP A 311 -9.01 10.78 -17.28
N ASP A 312 -7.74 11.14 -17.45
CA ASP A 312 -6.65 10.93 -16.49
C ASP A 312 -6.30 12.19 -15.69
N ASP A 313 -7.09 13.28 -15.80
CA ASP A 313 -6.84 14.54 -15.09
C ASP A 313 -6.83 14.38 -13.56
N MET A 314 -7.54 13.37 -13.04
CA MET A 314 -7.63 13.08 -11.61
C MET A 314 -6.62 12.03 -11.14
N VAL A 315 -5.76 11.50 -12.02
CA VAL A 315 -4.75 10.50 -11.64
C VAL A 315 -3.70 11.15 -10.74
N VAL A 316 -3.55 10.59 -9.55
CA VAL A 316 -2.67 11.13 -8.51
C VAL A 316 -1.22 10.78 -8.81
N GLY A 317 -0.34 11.75 -8.64
CA GLY A 317 1.09 11.56 -8.70
C GLY A 317 1.65 11.00 -7.39
N HIS A 318 2.33 9.86 -7.51
CA HIS A 318 2.88 9.14 -6.38
C HIS A 318 4.28 8.65 -6.75
N PHE A 319 5.27 8.86 -5.89
CA PHE A 319 6.67 8.48 -6.13
C PHE A 319 7.10 7.34 -5.21
N ASP A 320 7.71 6.28 -5.75
CA ASP A 320 8.18 5.10 -4.99
C ASP A 320 9.71 4.95 -5.06
N PRO A 321 10.50 5.79 -4.36
CA PRO A 321 11.96 5.71 -4.37
C PRO A 321 12.52 4.82 -3.26
N PRO A 322 13.72 4.23 -3.44
CA PRO A 322 14.47 3.69 -2.30
C PRO A 322 15.03 4.84 -1.45
N MET A 323 15.09 4.69 -0.13
CA MET A 323 15.85 5.64 0.70
C MET A 323 17.37 5.42 0.58
N SER A 324 17.79 4.23 0.15
CA SER A 324 19.20 3.84 0.08
C SER A 324 19.76 3.84 -1.35
N THR A 325 21.09 3.91 -1.45
CA THR A 325 21.82 3.80 -2.73
C THR A 325 21.78 2.40 -3.36
N SER A 326 21.25 1.38 -2.67
CA SER A 326 21.44 -0.02 -3.07
C SER A 326 20.16 -0.83 -3.31
N GLY A 327 19.05 -0.42 -2.70
CA GLY A 327 17.77 -1.12 -2.84
C GLY A 327 16.66 -0.50 -2.00
N TRP A 328 15.43 -0.91 -2.30
CA TRP A 328 14.20 -0.43 -1.65
C TRP A 328 14.01 -0.94 -0.23
N ASN A 329 14.63 -2.05 0.15
CA ASN A 329 14.42 -2.68 1.46
C ASN A 329 15.71 -2.92 2.23
N ARG A 330 16.84 -2.46 1.70
CA ARG A 330 18.15 -2.62 2.33
C ARG A 330 19.10 -1.56 1.83
N GLY A 331 20.11 -1.26 2.64
CA GLY A 331 21.25 -0.46 2.21
C GLY A 331 21.98 0.16 3.39
N LYS A 332 23.30 0.28 3.25
CA LYS A 332 24.16 0.84 4.31
C LYS A 332 24.21 2.37 4.30
N ASN A 333 23.97 2.97 3.13
CA ASN A 333 24.16 4.40 2.92
C ASN A 333 22.86 5.04 2.40
N PRO A 334 22.47 6.21 2.94
CA PRO A 334 21.37 6.99 2.41
C PRO A 334 21.66 7.46 0.98
N ALA A 335 20.61 7.61 0.17
CA ALA A 335 20.72 8.14 -1.18
C ALA A 335 20.64 9.67 -1.26
N LEU A 336 20.20 10.31 -0.16
CA LEU A 336 20.09 11.76 0.02
C LEU A 336 20.66 12.12 1.40
N THR A 337 21.21 13.31 1.55
CA THR A 337 21.48 13.87 2.88
C THR A 337 20.18 14.08 3.67
N ASP A 338 20.28 14.29 4.98
CA ASP A 338 19.11 14.56 5.83
C ASP A 338 18.34 15.81 5.38
N GLU A 339 19.05 16.87 4.99
CA GLU A 339 18.45 18.12 4.48
C GLU A 339 17.76 17.89 3.14
N GLU A 340 18.43 17.23 2.18
CA GLU A 340 17.83 16.89 0.88
C GLU A 340 16.63 15.96 1.04
N PHE A 341 16.67 15.01 1.97
CA PHE A 341 15.56 14.10 2.23
C PHE A 341 14.31 14.87 2.66
N VAL A 342 14.45 15.79 3.62
CA VAL A 342 13.34 16.64 4.07
C VAL A 342 12.86 17.53 2.94
N ASP A 343 13.76 18.22 2.23
CA ASP A 343 13.41 19.13 1.13
C ASP A 343 12.67 18.42 0.00
N TRP A 344 13.20 17.29 -0.48
CA TRP A 344 12.63 16.55 -1.60
C TRP A 344 11.22 16.07 -1.30
N TYR A 345 11.06 15.37 -0.19
CA TYR A 345 9.79 14.73 0.09
C TYR A 345 8.75 15.71 0.62
N SER A 346 9.14 16.74 1.38
CA SER A 346 8.20 17.82 1.71
C SER A 346 7.74 18.57 0.46
N THR A 347 8.60 18.81 -0.54
CA THR A 347 8.19 19.43 -1.82
C THR A 347 7.06 18.64 -2.48
N ALA A 348 7.20 17.31 -2.59
CA ALA A 348 6.17 16.47 -3.19
C ALA A 348 4.88 16.45 -2.36
N ILE A 349 4.99 16.26 -1.04
CA ILE A 349 3.87 16.11 -0.10
C ILE A 349 3.08 17.42 0.02
N LEU A 350 3.75 18.55 0.31
CA LEU A 350 3.12 19.87 0.36
C LEU A 350 2.56 20.29 -1.01
N GLY A 351 3.21 19.81 -2.08
CA GLY A 351 2.75 19.94 -3.46
C GLY A 351 1.51 19.13 -3.81
N GLY A 352 0.98 18.33 -2.88
CA GLY A 352 -0.22 17.51 -3.05
C GLY A 352 0.03 16.13 -3.66
N GLY A 353 1.28 15.76 -3.94
CA GLY A 353 1.65 14.40 -4.38
C GLY A 353 1.71 13.40 -3.23
N ALA A 354 2.02 12.15 -3.56
CA ALA A 354 2.24 11.07 -2.59
C ALA A 354 3.65 10.47 -2.70
N VAL A 355 4.18 9.88 -1.62
CA VAL A 355 5.49 9.21 -1.65
C VAL A 355 5.49 7.90 -0.85
N SER A 356 5.90 6.79 -1.46
CA SER A 356 6.20 5.51 -0.80
C SER A 356 7.71 5.32 -0.65
N LEU A 357 8.24 5.53 0.54
CA LEU A 357 9.67 5.43 0.79
C LEU A 357 10.10 3.98 1.00
N GLY A 358 11.00 3.49 0.13
CA GLY A 358 11.71 2.22 0.28
C GLY A 358 12.57 2.19 1.53
N MET A 359 12.02 1.67 2.64
CA MET A 359 12.68 1.64 3.94
C MET A 359 13.71 0.52 4.03
N PRO A 360 15.00 0.84 4.18
CA PRO A 360 16.02 -0.16 4.39
C PRO A 360 15.89 -0.76 5.79
N LEU A 361 15.71 -2.07 5.81
CA LEU A 361 15.69 -2.85 7.04
C LEU A 361 17.13 -3.21 7.47
N ARG A 362 17.35 -3.37 8.77
CA ARG A 362 18.62 -3.86 9.35
C ARG A 362 18.95 -5.25 8.83
N SER A 363 17.93 -6.09 8.65
CA SER A 363 17.97 -7.30 7.87
C SER A 363 16.66 -7.46 7.09
N THR A 364 16.74 -8.12 5.93
CA THR A 364 15.56 -8.41 5.11
C THR A 364 15.06 -9.84 5.29
N ASN A 365 15.84 -10.71 5.92
CA ASN A 365 15.54 -12.13 6.08
C ASN A 365 15.99 -12.72 7.44
N ASP A 366 16.39 -11.86 8.38
CA ASP A 366 16.50 -12.20 9.80
C ASP A 366 15.23 -11.68 10.49
N TRP A 367 14.40 -12.62 10.90
CA TRP A 367 12.99 -12.39 11.23
C TRP A 367 12.83 -11.67 12.57
N ASP A 368 13.85 -11.76 13.41
CA ASP A 368 13.94 -11.04 14.68
C ASP A 368 14.47 -9.60 14.51
N ASN A 369 14.90 -9.23 13.29
CA ASN A 369 15.57 -7.95 13.02
C ASN A 369 15.03 -7.23 11.78
N LEU A 370 13.73 -7.36 11.51
CA LEU A 370 13.00 -6.66 10.44
C LEU A 370 12.66 -5.20 10.81
N LEU A 371 13.61 -4.51 11.43
CA LEU A 371 13.51 -3.12 11.88
C LEU A 371 14.14 -2.16 10.87
N ALA A 372 13.71 -0.90 10.85
CA ALA A 372 14.37 0.15 10.08
C ALA A 372 15.85 0.31 10.49
N ALA A 373 16.71 0.56 9.50
CA ALA A 373 18.06 1.03 9.75
C ALA A 373 18.04 2.37 10.49
N ASP A 374 19.00 2.58 11.41
CA ASP A 374 18.98 3.73 12.33
C ASP A 374 19.04 5.07 11.60
N TRP A 375 19.88 5.17 10.57
CA TRP A 375 19.98 6.38 9.74
C TRP A 375 18.68 6.67 8.98
N ALA A 376 17.96 5.62 8.55
CA ALA A 376 16.71 5.77 7.81
C ALA A 376 15.59 6.22 8.76
N LEU A 377 15.54 5.66 9.97
CA LEU A 377 14.62 6.12 11.01
C LEU A 377 14.88 7.59 11.38
N GLN A 378 16.14 8.03 11.41
CA GLN A 378 16.49 9.44 11.62
C GLN A 378 15.90 10.34 10.52
N GLN A 379 16.10 10.00 9.24
CA GLN A 379 15.54 10.78 8.12
C GLN A 379 14.01 10.87 8.18
N VAL A 380 13.34 9.75 8.48
CA VAL A 380 11.88 9.71 8.67
C VAL A 380 11.42 10.60 9.82
N ARG A 381 12.15 10.64 10.95
CA ARG A 381 11.83 11.52 12.08
C ARG A 381 12.04 13.00 11.75
N LEU A 382 13.04 13.34 10.93
CA LEU A 382 13.27 14.71 10.48
C LEU A 382 12.16 15.18 9.53
N LEU A 383 11.74 14.33 8.60
CA LEU A 383 10.59 14.62 7.74
C LEU A 383 9.31 14.79 8.56
N ASP A 384 9.06 13.89 9.53
CA ASP A 384 7.91 13.97 10.42
C ASP A 384 7.87 15.29 11.21
N ALA A 385 9.00 15.67 11.83
CA ALA A 385 9.10 16.93 12.56
C ALA A 385 8.81 18.15 11.68
N TYR A 386 9.29 18.14 10.43
CA TYR A 386 9.00 19.21 9.48
C TYR A 386 7.50 19.26 9.12
N LEU A 387 6.89 18.12 8.82
CA LEU A 387 5.48 18.04 8.39
C LEU A 387 4.50 18.36 9.53
N VAL A 388 4.85 18.01 10.77
CA VAL A 388 4.08 18.36 11.99
C VAL A 388 3.75 19.86 12.02
N GLU A 389 4.70 20.70 11.64
CA GLU A 389 4.56 22.16 11.63
C GLU A 389 4.03 22.70 10.30
N ASN A 390 4.45 22.12 9.17
CA ASN A 390 4.34 22.77 7.86
C ASN A 390 3.28 22.17 6.92
N GLN A 391 2.80 20.94 7.16
CA GLN A 391 1.86 20.28 6.23
C GLN A 391 0.47 20.92 6.23
N SER A 392 0.01 21.37 7.39
CA SER A 392 -1.28 22.02 7.56
C SER A 392 -1.20 22.94 8.79
N PRO A 393 -0.74 24.20 8.63
CA PRO A 393 -0.36 25.06 9.76
C PRO A 393 -1.54 25.76 10.45
N ASP A 394 -2.71 25.84 9.79
CA ASP A 394 -3.79 26.76 10.16
C ASP A 394 -4.79 26.23 11.21
N ALA A 395 -4.71 24.94 11.56
CA ALA A 395 -5.61 24.28 12.49
C ALA A 395 -4.95 23.04 13.10
N PRO A 396 -5.52 22.44 14.17
CA PRO A 396 -5.03 21.19 14.72
C PRO A 396 -4.90 20.09 13.67
N ASN A 397 -3.79 19.35 13.72
CA ASN A 397 -3.60 18.16 12.89
C ASN A 397 -3.89 16.92 13.71
N TRP A 398 -4.30 15.86 13.02
CA TRP A 398 -4.51 14.54 13.61
C TRP A 398 -3.45 13.59 13.08
N ALA A 399 -3.01 12.66 13.93
CA ALA A 399 -2.03 11.68 13.55
C ALA A 399 -2.60 10.72 12.51
N ARG A 400 -1.76 10.42 11.51
CA ARG A 400 -1.95 9.36 10.51
C ARG A 400 -3.28 9.50 9.78
N GLN A 401 -3.76 8.41 9.19
CA GLN A 401 -5.03 8.40 8.46
C GLN A 401 -6.24 8.15 9.37
N GLU A 402 -6.07 7.31 10.40
CA GLU A 402 -7.17 6.88 11.26
C GLU A 402 -6.86 7.08 12.75
N THR A 403 -7.92 7.30 13.54
CA THR A 403 -7.86 7.21 15.00
C THR A 403 -8.68 6.00 15.42
N VAL A 404 -8.00 4.92 15.79
CA VAL A 404 -8.63 3.63 16.10
C VAL A 404 -9.08 3.62 17.54
N LEU A 405 -10.39 3.50 17.75
CA LEU A 405 -10.96 3.31 19.08
C LEU A 405 -11.05 1.81 19.39
N PRO A 406 -10.66 1.35 20.59
CA PRO A 406 -10.91 -0.01 21.03
C PRO A 406 -12.41 -0.31 21.01
N SER A 407 -12.79 -1.56 20.72
CA SER A 407 -14.17 -2.00 20.87
C SER A 407 -14.66 -1.82 22.31
N ALA A 408 -15.93 -1.45 22.47
CA ALA A 408 -16.60 -1.39 23.76
C ALA A 408 -17.45 -2.67 23.96
N HIS A 409 -17.76 -2.99 25.23
CA HIS A 409 -18.57 -4.16 25.58
C HIS A 409 -19.80 -3.74 26.39
N ALA A 410 -20.97 -4.22 26.01
CA ALA A 410 -22.24 -3.93 26.69
C ALA A 410 -22.14 -4.22 28.20
N GLY A 411 -22.55 -3.25 29.02
CA GLY A 411 -22.50 -3.34 30.49
C GLY A 411 -21.10 -3.24 31.12
N GLN A 412 -20.03 -3.12 30.34
CA GLN A 412 -18.67 -2.93 30.85
C GLN A 412 -18.26 -1.45 30.74
N ALA A 413 -17.48 -0.94 31.69
CA ALA A 413 -16.99 0.44 31.62
C ALA A 413 -16.00 0.58 30.45
N TYR A 414 -16.29 1.53 29.56
CA TYR A 414 -15.40 1.94 28.48
C TYR A 414 -14.50 3.08 28.94
N CYS A 415 -13.21 2.99 28.61
CA CYS A 415 -12.22 4.04 28.86
C CYS A 415 -11.12 3.98 27.81
N HIS A 416 -10.90 5.09 27.11
CA HIS A 416 -9.82 5.27 26.15
C HIS A 416 -9.30 6.70 26.20
N THR A 417 -8.00 6.88 25.98
CA THR A 417 -7.34 8.19 26.06
C THR A 417 -6.83 8.64 24.71
N LEU A 418 -7.01 9.93 24.40
CA LEU A 418 -6.35 10.61 23.29
C LEU A 418 -5.51 11.77 23.85
N THR A 419 -4.30 11.96 23.33
CA THR A 419 -3.27 12.81 23.93
C THR A 419 -2.72 13.84 22.93
N ASP A 420 -2.59 15.10 23.38
CA ASP A 420 -1.94 16.19 22.64
C ASP A 420 -0.48 15.85 22.37
N GLY A 421 -0.05 16.09 21.15
CA GLY A 421 1.27 15.69 20.67
C GLY A 421 1.39 14.20 20.38
N VAL A 422 0.32 13.40 20.45
CA VAL A 422 0.34 11.98 20.05
C VAL A 422 -0.73 11.72 18.99
N ASP A 423 -2.00 11.87 19.36
CA ASP A 423 -3.14 11.58 18.48
C ASP A 423 -3.55 12.79 17.63
N PHE A 424 -3.22 13.97 18.11
CA PHE A 424 -3.43 15.26 17.46
C PHE A 424 -2.50 16.32 18.06
N TRP A 425 -2.28 17.44 17.37
CA TRP A 425 -1.41 18.52 17.85
C TRP A 425 -1.78 19.86 17.22
N SER A 426 -1.33 20.95 17.86
CA SER A 426 -1.33 22.30 17.26
C SER A 426 -0.01 22.52 16.51
N PRO A 427 -0.01 22.78 15.19
CA PRO A 427 1.22 22.95 14.40
C PRO A 427 2.13 24.07 14.94
N GLY A 428 1.55 25.16 15.42
CA GLY A 428 2.28 26.29 16.01
C GLY A 428 2.69 26.10 17.47
N GLY A 429 2.50 24.91 18.05
CA GLY A 429 2.90 24.60 19.44
C GLY A 429 2.03 25.21 20.53
N GLY A 430 0.86 25.79 20.19
CA GLY A 430 -0.05 26.45 21.14
C GLY A 430 -0.87 25.50 22.03
N GLY A 431 -0.80 24.19 21.78
CA GLY A 431 -1.55 23.14 22.47
C GLY A 431 -3.04 23.09 22.10
N ILE A 432 -3.67 21.94 22.35
CA ILE A 432 -5.09 21.73 22.11
C ILE A 432 -5.93 22.22 23.29
N THR A 433 -6.88 23.11 22.99
CA THR A 433 -7.74 23.77 23.99
C THR A 433 -9.01 23.01 24.30
N SER A 434 -9.50 22.17 23.38
CA SER A 434 -10.67 21.32 23.62
C SER A 434 -10.77 20.15 22.63
N LEU A 435 -11.41 19.07 23.10
CA LEU A 435 -11.79 17.91 22.32
C LEU A 435 -13.28 17.63 22.56
N SER A 436 -14.08 17.44 21.50
CA SER A 436 -15.54 17.25 21.62
C SER A 436 -16.10 16.41 20.48
N THR A 437 -17.25 15.78 20.69
CA THR A 437 -18.01 15.14 19.60
C THR A 437 -18.75 16.19 18.77
N VAL A 438 -18.99 15.90 17.49
CA VAL A 438 -19.69 16.80 16.56
C VAL A 438 -21.01 16.18 16.11
N ALA A 439 -22.06 16.99 15.93
CA ALA A 439 -23.42 16.55 15.57
C ALA A 439 -23.58 15.94 14.15
N ARG A 440 -22.48 15.76 13.39
CA ARG A 440 -22.51 14.99 12.13
C ARG A 440 -22.09 13.55 12.44
N GLY A 441 -23.09 12.66 12.44
CA GLY A 441 -23.01 11.32 13.03
C GLY A 441 -23.68 11.30 14.41
N THR A 442 -24.09 10.12 14.86
CA THR A 442 -24.72 9.95 16.18
C THR A 442 -23.71 9.27 17.09
N PRO A 443 -22.91 10.02 17.88
CA PRO A 443 -22.08 9.39 18.90
C PRO A 443 -22.98 8.62 19.89
N PRO A 444 -22.48 7.54 20.51
CA PRO A 444 -23.25 6.82 21.51
C PRO A 444 -23.64 7.75 22.67
N ALA A 445 -24.90 7.70 23.11
CA ALA A 445 -25.41 8.60 24.15
C ALA A 445 -24.68 8.45 25.50
N TRP A 446 -24.10 7.27 25.75
CA TRP A 446 -23.32 6.98 26.94
C TRP A 446 -21.88 7.51 26.88
N LEU A 447 -21.38 7.87 25.71
CA LEU A 447 -19.99 8.26 25.50
C LEU A 447 -19.77 9.74 25.86
N ALA A 448 -18.92 10.00 26.84
CA ALA A 448 -18.49 11.34 27.23
C ALA A 448 -17.00 11.55 26.94
N ILE A 449 -16.64 12.78 26.57
CA ILE A 449 -15.25 13.24 26.44
C ILE A 449 -14.98 14.23 27.56
N SER A 450 -13.94 13.99 28.35
CA SER A 450 -13.49 14.90 29.41
C SER A 450 -11.97 15.01 29.42
N GLN A 451 -11.43 16.17 29.80
CA GLN A 451 -9.98 16.31 29.96
C GLN A 451 -9.55 15.72 31.30
N SER A 452 -8.44 14.98 31.29
CA SER A 452 -7.80 14.47 32.49
C SER A 452 -7.36 15.62 33.39
N LYS A 453 -7.70 15.56 34.67
CA LYS A 453 -7.31 16.57 35.66
C LYS A 453 -5.86 16.40 36.13
N SER A 454 -5.34 15.17 36.11
CA SER A 454 -3.96 14.86 36.53
C SER A 454 -2.96 15.01 35.40
N GLU A 455 -3.41 14.94 34.15
CA GLU A 455 -2.57 15.00 32.96
C GLU A 455 -3.18 15.97 31.93
N PRO A 456 -2.91 17.29 32.08
CA PRO A 456 -3.33 18.27 31.08
C PRO A 456 -2.80 17.88 29.70
N GLY A 457 -3.66 18.01 28.68
CA GLY A 457 -3.35 17.52 27.32
C GLY A 457 -3.74 16.05 27.07
N THR A 458 -4.34 15.37 28.05
CA THR A 458 -4.95 14.04 27.83
C THR A 458 -6.48 14.15 27.94
N TRP A 459 -7.21 13.60 26.97
CA TRP A 459 -8.68 13.51 26.96
C TRP A 459 -9.12 12.07 27.10
N ILE A 460 -10.12 11.85 27.93
CA ILE A 460 -10.67 10.54 28.28
C ILE A 460 -12.04 10.41 27.64
N LEU A 461 -12.16 9.44 26.73
CA LEU A 461 -13.41 8.92 26.18
C LEU A 461 -13.91 7.83 27.12
N SER A 462 -15.06 8.02 27.76
CA SER A 462 -15.56 7.06 28.75
C SER A 462 -17.08 6.99 28.83
N GLY A 463 -17.56 5.88 29.37
CA GLY A 463 -18.98 5.65 29.67
C GLY A 463 -19.28 4.16 29.81
N THR A 464 -20.56 3.79 29.81
CA THR A 464 -20.98 2.38 29.91
C THR A 464 -21.97 2.06 28.78
N PRO A 465 -21.60 1.20 27.82
CA PRO A 465 -22.48 0.83 26.72
C PRO A 465 -23.71 0.09 27.22
N THR A 466 -24.83 0.31 26.52
CA THR A 466 -26.18 -0.19 26.88
C THR A 466 -26.85 -0.98 25.74
N GLU A 467 -26.12 -1.16 24.64
CA GLU A 467 -26.56 -1.84 23.44
C GLU A 467 -26.88 -3.31 23.75
N THR A 468 -28.01 -3.77 23.23
CA THR A 468 -28.47 -5.18 23.38
C THR A 468 -28.04 -6.06 22.21
N GLU A 469 -27.49 -5.47 21.15
CA GLU A 469 -27.04 -6.12 19.93
C GLU A 469 -25.72 -5.48 19.47
N PRO A 470 -24.83 -6.21 18.78
CA PRO A 470 -23.61 -5.63 18.22
C PRO A 470 -23.93 -4.42 17.33
N THR A 471 -23.32 -3.28 17.65
CA THR A 471 -23.64 -1.99 17.02
C THR A 471 -22.37 -1.28 16.59
N GLN A 472 -22.34 -0.78 15.35
CA GLN A 472 -21.26 0.05 14.81
C GLN A 472 -21.67 1.53 14.85
N TYR A 473 -20.83 2.36 15.45
CA TYR A 473 -20.98 3.81 15.43
C TYR A 473 -19.92 4.45 14.54
N THR A 474 -20.35 5.40 13.70
CA THR A 474 -19.47 6.28 12.93
C THR A 474 -19.82 7.72 13.29
N PHE A 475 -18.89 8.45 13.90
CA PHE A 475 -19.10 9.83 14.35
C PHE A 475 -17.82 10.64 14.23
N ARG A 476 -17.88 11.94 14.53
CA ARG A 476 -16.72 12.84 14.45
C ARG A 476 -16.29 13.34 15.81
N ILE A 477 -14.98 13.38 16.02
CA ILE A 477 -14.32 14.08 17.12
C ILE A 477 -13.64 15.33 16.56
N ARG A 478 -13.77 16.44 17.26
CA ARG A 478 -13.19 17.74 16.90
C ARG A 478 -12.12 18.13 17.90
N ALA A 479 -10.90 18.34 17.41
CA ALA A 479 -9.83 19.02 18.12
C ALA A 479 -9.89 20.53 17.79
N LYS A 480 -9.62 21.39 18.78
CA LYS A 480 -9.62 22.85 18.62
C LYS A 480 -8.44 23.46 19.36
N ASP A 481 -7.79 24.43 18.74
CA ASP A 481 -6.80 25.30 19.37
C ASP A 481 -7.15 26.79 19.16
N SER A 482 -6.17 27.67 19.31
CA SER A 482 -6.33 29.12 19.10
C SER A 482 -6.45 29.52 17.63
N THR A 483 -5.99 28.69 16.70
CA THR A 483 -5.95 28.96 15.25
C THR A 483 -7.20 28.45 14.54
N GLY A 484 -7.74 27.31 14.97
CA GLY A 484 -8.85 26.69 14.28
C GLY A 484 -9.38 25.43 14.94
N ARG A 485 -10.04 24.60 14.12
CA ARG A 485 -10.62 23.32 14.52
C ARG A 485 -10.55 22.32 13.37
N THR A 486 -10.31 21.06 13.70
CA THR A 486 -10.24 19.96 12.73
C THR A 486 -11.03 18.76 13.24
N ASP A 487 -11.85 18.20 12.36
CA ASP A 487 -12.70 17.05 12.66
C ASP A 487 -12.03 15.76 12.14
N ARG A 488 -12.05 14.70 12.93
CA ARG A 488 -11.66 13.33 12.56
C ARG A 488 -12.87 12.42 12.68
N THR A 489 -13.18 11.69 11.61
CA THR A 489 -14.15 10.60 11.67
C THR A 489 -13.51 9.44 12.44
N VAL A 490 -14.26 8.87 13.37
CA VAL A 490 -13.87 7.70 14.15
C VAL A 490 -14.98 6.66 14.11
N GLU A 491 -14.57 5.42 14.30
CA GLU A 491 -15.45 4.26 14.37
C GLU A 491 -15.34 3.60 15.73
N LEU A 492 -16.49 3.18 16.27
CA LEU A 492 -16.56 2.46 17.54
C LEU A 492 -17.53 1.29 17.41
N GLN A 493 -16.99 0.09 17.57
CA GLN A 493 -17.78 -1.13 17.64
C GLN A 493 -18.16 -1.41 19.09
N VAL A 494 -19.46 -1.61 19.35
CA VAL A 494 -19.97 -2.14 20.62
C VAL A 494 -20.34 -3.60 20.43
N LEU A 495 -19.76 -4.46 21.25
CA LEU A 495 -20.00 -5.90 21.27
C LEU A 495 -20.93 -6.25 22.44
N THR A 496 -21.79 -7.24 22.24
CA THR A 496 -22.53 -7.88 23.33
C THR A 496 -21.64 -8.92 24.02
N ASN A 497 -21.86 -9.14 25.31
CA ASN A 497 -21.17 -10.21 26.05
C ASN A 497 -21.63 -11.60 25.63
#